data_AF-A0A9E0FG39-F1
#
_entry.id   AF-A0A9E0FG39-F1
#
_cell.length_a   1.000
_cell.length_b   1.000
_cell.length_c   1.000
_cell.angle_alpha   90.00
_cell.angle_beta   90.00
_cell.angle_gamma   90.00
#
_symmetry.space_group_name_H-M   'P 1'
#
loop_
_entity.id
_entity.type
_entity.pdbx_description
1 polymer ?
#
loop_
_entity_poly.entity_id
_entity_poly.type
_entity_poly.pdbx_seq_one_letter_code
_entity_poly.pdbx_strand_id
1 'polypeptide(L)'
;MMGIPLSGEKLIEIEQLAALLFSPREICVIAELDFTEVRDCFTDVNDSIYKSYQKGKLKTIAKEREIVVKLAMEGSSASQILVEKYIDELKTKEANEIS
;
A
#
# COMPACT_ATOMS: atom_id res chain seq x y z
N MET A 1 12.56 19.00 -2.02
CA MET A 1 11.63 19.72 -1.13
C MET A 1 11.75 19.09 0.25
N MET A 2 11.76 19.89 1.32
CA MET A 2 11.65 19.34 2.68
C MET A 2 10.20 18.90 2.91
N GLY A 3 9.98 17.65 3.33
CA GLY A 3 8.66 17.14 3.66
C GLY A 3 7.99 17.95 4.77
N ILE A 4 6.67 18.12 4.68
CA ILE A 4 5.89 18.81 5.70
C ILE A 4 5.79 17.88 6.92
N PRO A 5 6.27 18.28 8.12
CA PRO A 5 6.15 17.44 9.30
C PRO A 5 4.68 17.37 9.72
N LEU A 6 4.04 16.25 9.41
CA LEU A 6 2.68 15.93 9.86
C LEU A 6 2.69 15.37 11.28
N SER A 7 1.61 15.62 12.03
CA SER A 7 1.41 14.98 13.32
C SER A 7 1.28 13.46 13.17
N GLY A 8 1.68 12.72 14.21
CA GLY A 8 1.55 11.25 14.22
C GLY A 8 0.11 10.80 14.01
N GLU A 9 -0.88 11.55 14.51
CA GLU A 9 -2.30 11.26 14.32
C GLU A 9 -2.71 11.31 12.84
N LYS A 10 -2.20 12.31 12.10
CA LYS A 10 -2.52 12.45 10.67
C LYS A 10 -1.92 11.34 9.83
N LEU A 11 -0.70 10.92 10.18
CA LEU A 11 -0.05 9.77 9.55
C LEU A 11 -0.81 8.45 9.82
N ILE A 12 -1.42 8.31 10.99
CA ILE A 12 -2.27 7.15 11.33
C ILE A 12 -3.56 7.19 10.51
N GLU A 13 -4.21 8.35 10.39
CA GLU A 13 -5.42 8.52 9.56
C GLU A 13 -5.14 8.17 8.08
N ILE A 14 -4.03 8.67 7.52
CA ILE A 14 -3.59 8.32 6.16
C ILE A 14 -3.40 6.80 6.02
N GLU A 15 -2.73 6.14 6.98
CA GLU A 15 -2.54 4.69 6.96
C GLU A 15 -3.88 3.94 6.97
N GLN A 16 -4.82 4.35 7.81
CA GLN A 16 -6.15 3.74 7.93
C GLN A 16 -6.95 3.88 6.63
N LEU A 17 -6.98 5.07 6.04
CA LEU A 17 -7.69 5.31 4.77
C LEU A 17 -7.02 4.57 3.61
N ALA A 18 -5.69 4.51 3.59
CA ALA A 18 -4.96 3.75 2.58
C ALA A 18 -5.22 2.23 2.67
N ALA A 19 -5.40 1.70 3.88
CA ALA A 19 -5.86 0.32 4.07
C ALA A 19 -7.28 0.09 3.55
N LEU A 20 -8.13 1.12 3.49
CA LEU A 20 -9.43 1.06 2.84
C LEU A 20 -9.36 1.28 1.31
N LEU A 21 -8.15 1.29 0.73
CA LEU A 21 -7.88 1.43 -0.70
C LEU A 21 -8.30 2.79 -1.30
N PHE A 22 -8.40 3.84 -0.48
CA PHE A 22 -8.56 5.20 -0.99
C PHE A 22 -7.30 5.69 -1.73
N SER A 23 -7.50 6.48 -2.78
CA SER A 23 -6.43 7.16 -3.52
C SER A 23 -5.84 8.31 -2.70
N PRO A 24 -4.61 8.78 -3.02
CA PRO A 24 -4.00 9.93 -2.33
C PRO A 24 -4.89 11.18 -2.33
N ARG A 25 -5.61 11.43 -3.43
CA ARG A 25 -6.51 12.59 -3.54
C ARG A 25 -7.73 12.45 -2.62
N GLU A 26 -8.35 11.27 -2.58
CA GLU A 26 -9.48 11.02 -1.67
C GLU A 26 -9.04 11.09 -0.20
N ILE A 27 -7.86 10.54 0.11
CA ILE A 27 -7.26 10.66 1.44
C ILE A 27 -7.06 12.13 1.81
N CYS A 28 -6.53 12.95 0.90
CA CYS A 28 -6.36 14.38 1.17
C CYS A 28 -7.70 15.09 1.42
N VAL A 29 -8.76 14.72 0.70
CA VAL A 29 -10.11 15.27 0.94
C VAL A 29 -10.62 14.89 2.33
N ILE A 30 -10.53 13.61 2.72
CA ILE A 30 -11.02 13.13 4.02
C ILE A 30 -10.16 13.69 5.17
N ALA A 31 -8.85 13.69 4.97
CA ALA A 31 -7.88 14.15 5.95
C ALA A 31 -7.65 15.67 5.88
N GLU A 32 -8.46 16.45 5.17
CA GLU A 32 -8.34 17.92 5.14
C GLU A 32 -6.92 18.43 4.81
N LEU A 33 -6.23 17.77 3.87
CA LEU A 33 -4.91 18.15 3.36
C LEU A 33 -5.04 18.77 1.97
N ASP A 34 -4.23 19.79 1.67
CA ASP A 34 -4.13 20.28 0.30
C ASP A 34 -3.28 19.33 -0.54
N PHE A 35 -3.95 18.59 -1.44
CA PHE A 35 -3.28 17.66 -2.34
C PHE A 35 -2.19 18.32 -3.18
N THR A 36 -2.33 19.60 -3.55
CA THR A 36 -1.31 20.29 -4.36
C THR A 36 -0.01 20.50 -3.61
N GLU A 37 -0.06 20.62 -2.28
CA GLU A 37 1.10 20.81 -1.41
C GLU A 37 1.77 19.47 -1.07
N VAL A 38 0.99 18.40 -0.85
CA VAL A 38 1.51 17.10 -0.39
C VAL A 38 1.64 16.06 -1.50
N ARG A 39 1.32 16.39 -2.76
CA ARG A 39 1.33 15.42 -3.87
C ARG A 39 2.64 14.64 -3.95
N ASP A 40 3.76 15.36 -3.93
CA ASP A 40 5.07 14.76 -4.14
C ASP A 40 5.50 13.88 -2.94
N CYS A 41 4.97 14.16 -1.74
CA CYS A 41 5.15 13.35 -0.53
C CYS A 41 4.51 11.96 -0.63
N PHE A 42 3.51 11.74 -1.50
CA PHE A 42 2.96 10.40 -1.77
C PHE A 42 3.83 9.56 -2.72
N THR A 43 4.88 10.14 -3.28
CA THR A 43 5.81 9.49 -4.21
C THR A 43 7.25 9.40 -3.70
N ASP A 44 7.63 10.23 -2.74
CA ASP A 44 8.97 10.18 -2.13
C ASP A 44 9.06 9.04 -1.09
N VAL A 45 9.86 8.02 -1.39
CA VAL A 45 10.06 6.84 -0.54
C VAL A 45 10.55 7.15 0.88
N ASN A 46 11.20 8.30 1.07
CA ASN A 46 11.71 8.72 2.37
C ASN A 46 10.68 9.46 3.21
N ASP A 47 9.61 9.98 2.59
CA ASP A 47 8.59 10.78 3.25
C ASP A 47 7.68 9.93 4.16
N SER A 48 7.25 10.51 5.28
CA SER A 48 6.32 9.87 6.21
C SER A 48 4.94 9.61 5.61
N ILE A 49 4.43 10.49 4.75
CA ILE A 49 3.14 10.33 4.05
C ILE A 49 3.22 9.10 3.15
N TYR A 50 4.28 9.00 2.34
CA TYR A 50 4.52 7.82 1.52
C TYR A 50 4.53 6.55 2.36
N LYS A 51 5.33 6.52 3.44
CA LYS A 51 5.46 5.34 4.30
C LYS A 51 4.13 4.92 4.90
N SER A 52 3.35 5.86 5.45
CA SER A 52 2.01 5.60 5.99
C SER A 52 1.04 5.10 4.91
N TYR A 53 1.03 5.75 3.75
CA TYR A 53 0.16 5.40 2.63
C TYR A 53 0.47 3.99 2.10
N GLN A 54 1.74 3.69 1.82
CA GLN A 54 2.14 2.36 1.34
C GLN A 54 1.91 1.29 2.41
N LYS A 55 2.19 1.58 3.68
CA LYS A 55 1.93 0.64 4.79
C LYS A 55 0.46 0.26 4.86
N GLY A 56 -0.46 1.22 4.77
CA GLY A 56 -1.90 0.94 4.75
C GLY A 56 -2.29 0.04 3.58
N LYS A 57 -1.87 0.36 2.36
CA LYS A 57 -2.14 -0.45 1.16
C LYS A 57 -1.60 -1.88 1.29
N LEU A 58 -0.35 -2.01 1.73
CA LEU A 58 0.31 -3.30 1.87
C LEU A 58 -0.36 -4.18 2.92
N LYS A 59 -0.91 -3.61 4.01
CA LYS A 59 -1.70 -4.37 4.99
C LYS A 59 -2.92 -5.03 4.35
N THR A 60 -3.65 -4.31 3.50
CA THR A 60 -4.84 -4.86 2.82
C THR A 60 -4.45 -5.89 1.77
N ILE A 61 -3.40 -5.62 0.99
CA ILE A 61 -2.85 -6.61 0.05
C ILE A 61 -2.42 -7.88 0.79
N ALA A 62 -1.76 -7.76 1.94
CA ALA A 62 -1.35 -8.92 2.74
C ALA A 62 -2.56 -9.74 3.21
N LYS A 63 -3.61 -9.08 3.72
CA LYS A 63 -4.84 -9.74 4.16
C LYS A 63 -5.55 -10.47 3.01
N GLU A 64 -5.67 -9.84 1.85
CA GLU A 64 -6.26 -10.48 0.67
C GLU A 64 -5.42 -11.69 0.21
N ARG A 65 -4.10 -11.55 0.17
CA ARG A 65 -3.19 -12.64 -0.21
C ARG A 65 -3.26 -13.81 0.77
N GLU A 66 -3.36 -13.56 2.06
CA GLU A 66 -3.54 -14.60 3.08
C GLU A 66 -4.79 -15.45 2.79
N ILE A 67 -5.92 -14.81 2.49
CA ILE A 67 -7.18 -15.50 2.15
C ILE A 67 -7.01 -16.33 0.87
N VAL A 68 -6.42 -15.76 -0.18
CA VAL A 68 -6.20 -16.46 -1.45
C VAL A 68 -5.27 -17.67 -1.27
N VAL A 69 -4.18 -17.52 -0.53
CA VAL A 69 -3.25 -18.63 -0.25
C VAL A 69 -3.96 -19.74 0.53
N LYS A 70 -4.76 -19.39 1.54
CA LYS A 70 -5.55 -20.36 2.30
C LYS A 70 -6.49 -21.16 1.39
N LEU A 71 -7.26 -20.48 0.54
CA LEU A 71 -8.18 -21.13 -0.41
C LEU A 71 -7.44 -22.02 -1.42
N ALA A 72 -6.25 -21.60 -1.87
CA ALA A 72 -5.42 -22.41 -2.77
C ALA A 72 -4.95 -23.71 -2.11
N MET A 73 -4.56 -23.64 -0.83
CA MET A 73 -4.18 -24.83 -0.04
C MET A 73 -5.36 -25.75 0.23
N GLU A 74 -6.58 -25.21 0.33
CA GLU A 74 -7.83 -25.99 0.43
C GLU A 74 -8.27 -26.60 -0.92
N GLY A 75 -7.53 -26.35 -2.01
CA GLY A 75 -7.75 -26.99 -3.31
C GLY A 75 -8.53 -26.14 -4.33
N SER A 76 -8.77 -24.86 -4.05
CA SER A 76 -9.41 -23.95 -5.01
C SER A 76 -8.51 -23.70 -6.22
N SER A 77 -8.85 -24.28 -7.38
CA SER A 77 -8.05 -24.13 -8.61
C SER A 77 -7.89 -22.67 -9.04
N ALA A 78 -8.95 -21.86 -8.90
CA ALA A 78 -8.87 -20.43 -9.21
C ALA A 78 -7.87 -19.69 -8.32
N SER A 79 -7.81 -20.06 -7.03
CA SER A 79 -6.88 -19.46 -6.07
C SER A 79 -5.44 -19.94 -6.30
N GLN A 80 -5.24 -21.20 -6.71
CA GLN A 80 -3.92 -21.72 -7.07
C GLN A 80 -3.29 -20.93 -8.23
N ILE A 81 -4.07 -20.64 -9.27
CA ILE A 81 -3.63 -19.79 -10.40
C ILE A 81 -3.21 -18.39 -9.90
N LEU A 82 -3.95 -17.80 -8.97
CA LEU A 82 -3.60 -16.50 -8.39
C LEU A 82 -2.31 -16.56 -7.56
N VAL A 83 -2.12 -17.64 -6.78
CA VAL A 83 -0.88 -17.85 -6.00
C VAL A 83 0.33 -18.00 -6.91
N GLU A 84 0.23 -18.78 -8.00
CA GLU A 84 1.30 -18.90 -9.00
C GLU A 84 1.68 -17.52 -9.55
N LYS A 85 0.69 -16.70 -9.90
CA LYS A 85 0.93 -15.32 -10.35
C LYS A 85 1.62 -14.47 -9.28
N TYR A 86 1.22 -14.57 -8.01
CA TYR A 86 1.88 -13.84 -6.92
C TYR A 86 3.35 -14.25 -6.73
N ILE A 87 3.67 -15.53 -6.91
CA ILE A 87 5.05 -16.04 -6.83
C ILE A 87 5.90 -15.47 -7.97
N ASP A 88 5.36 -15.42 -9.20
CA ASP A 88 6.10 -14.87 -10.34
C ASP A 88 6.28 -13.35 -10.26
N GLU A 89 5.26 -12.64 -9.76
CA GLU A 89 5.38 -11.22 -9.42
C GLU A 89 6.46 -10.98 -8.35
N LEU A 90 6.56 -11.85 -7.33
CA LEU A 90 7.57 -11.73 -6.28
C LEU A 90 8.98 -11.90 -6.84
N LYS A 91 9.23 -12.97 -7.61
CA LYS A 91 10.54 -13.20 -8.25
C LYS A 91 10.98 -12.01 -9.10
N THR A 92 10.04 -11.42 -9.84
CA THR A 92 10.30 -10.24 -10.67
C THR A 92 10.65 -9.01 -9.83
N LYS A 93 9.95 -8.80 -8.71
CA LYS A 93 10.22 -7.69 -7.77
C LYS A 93 11.56 -7.84 -7.08
N GLU A 94 11.84 -9.01 -6.52
CA GLU A 94 13.11 -9.29 -5.85
C GLU A 94 14.30 -9.12 -6.80
N ALA A 95 14.16 -9.57 -8.05
CA ALA A 95 15.19 -9.34 -9.07
C ALA A 95 15.45 -7.85 -9.31
N ASN A 96 14.41 -7.00 -9.34
CA ASN A 96 14.56 -5.56 -9.57
C ASN A 96 15.04 -4.79 -8.33
N GLU A 97 14.79 -5.29 -7.12
CA GLU A 97 15.16 -4.64 -5.86
C GLU A 97 16.61 -4.94 -5.44
N ILE A 98 17.15 -6.09 -5.88
CA ILE A 98 18.47 -6.59 -5.47
C ILE A 98 19.53 -6.41 -6.60
N SER A 99 19.11 -6.06 -7.82
CA SER A 99 20.01 -5.75 -8.95
C SER A 99 20.45 -4.29 -8.96
#